data_AF-A0A8J6U3Q8-F1
#
_entry.id   AF-A0A8J6U3Q8-F1
#
_cell.length_a   1.000
_cell.length_b   1.000
_cell.length_c   1.000
_cell.angle_alpha   90.00
_cell.angle_beta   90.00
_cell.angle_gamma   90.00
#
_symmetry.space_group_name_H-M   'P 1'
#
loop_
_entity.id
_entity.type
_entity.pdbx_description
1 polymer ?
#
loop_
_entity_poly.entity_id
_entity_poly.type
_entity_poly.pdbx_seq_one_letter_code
_entity_poly.pdbx_strand_id
1 'polypeptide(L)'
;VNTWDSGYLDSLDYQWNEVAVPFWREIDALARVYGVKVAIEMDPQYLVFNPPTLKRLVDKTGATHVGAEMDPSHLFWQGIDPVTAIEWLGPLVFHAAAKDTRINDNCKIYGVLDERFTRIPLDRNPTGLGGKHVVNKWPEDSSWDFVAVGRGHDVAFWSRFLSALEKVDPDMAVNIEHEDVELGQLEGLQVAAGTLKAANSATVG
;
A
#
# COMPACT_ATOMS: atom_id res chain seq x y z
N VAL A 1 14.12 1.19 9.06
CA VAL A 1 15.51 1.22 8.53
C VAL A 1 16.43 1.25 9.74
N ASN A 2 17.15 0.15 10.00
CA ASN A 2 17.87 -0.06 11.27
C ASN A 2 19.37 -0.14 11.00
N THR A 3 19.92 0.91 10.39
CA THR A 3 21.26 0.86 9.77
C THR A 3 22.41 1.17 10.74
N TRP A 4 22.13 1.56 11.98
CA TRP A 4 23.15 2.16 12.85
C TRP A 4 23.24 1.57 14.26
N ASP A 5 22.19 0.94 14.77
CA ASP A 5 22.12 0.43 16.15
C ASP A 5 21.55 -1.00 16.17
N SER A 6 22.33 -1.92 16.73
CA SER A 6 21.95 -3.33 16.89
C SER A 6 20.78 -3.52 17.83
N GLY A 7 20.50 -2.60 18.76
CA GLY A 7 19.31 -2.67 19.61
C GLY A 7 18.00 -2.66 18.81
N TYR A 8 17.99 -2.04 17.63
CA TYR A 8 16.86 -2.13 16.72
C TYR A 8 16.78 -3.47 16.00
N LEU A 9 17.89 -4.21 15.85
CA LEU A 9 17.88 -5.59 15.36
C LEU A 9 17.31 -6.52 16.43
N ASP A 10 17.69 -6.34 17.71
CA ASP A 10 17.12 -7.10 18.83
C ASP A 10 15.59 -6.88 18.92
N SER A 11 15.15 -5.63 18.73
CA SER A 11 13.73 -5.28 18.67
C SER A 11 13.02 -6.00 17.50
N LEU A 12 13.64 -6.04 16.32
CA LEU A 12 13.11 -6.78 15.18
C LEU A 12 13.09 -8.29 15.44
N ASP A 13 14.09 -8.85 16.08
CA ASP A 13 14.14 -10.27 16.39
C ASP A 13 13.01 -10.67 17.34
N TYR A 14 12.74 -9.86 18.36
CA TYR A 14 11.56 -10.03 19.20
C TYR A 14 10.26 -9.92 18.39
N GLN A 15 10.08 -8.84 17.63
CA GLN A 15 8.87 -8.60 16.83
C GLN A 15 8.61 -9.73 15.82
N TRP A 16 9.64 -10.23 15.15
CA TRP A 16 9.51 -11.28 14.16
C TRP A 16 9.32 -12.66 14.81
N ASN A 17 10.22 -13.06 15.70
CA ASN A 17 10.30 -14.45 16.15
C ASN A 17 9.34 -14.75 17.30
N GLU A 18 9.13 -13.80 18.22
CA GLU A 18 8.30 -14.01 19.41
C GLU A 18 6.84 -13.57 19.20
N VAL A 19 6.58 -12.61 18.29
CA VAL A 19 5.24 -12.04 18.09
C VAL A 19 4.64 -12.41 16.73
N ALA A 20 5.24 -11.94 15.64
CA ALA A 20 4.60 -12.01 14.33
C ALA A 20 4.51 -13.44 13.77
N VAL A 21 5.59 -14.22 13.83
CA VAL A 21 5.59 -15.59 13.27
C VAL A 21 4.59 -16.51 13.99
N PRO A 22 4.53 -16.56 15.34
CA PRO A 22 3.51 -17.34 16.04
C PRO A 22 2.09 -16.91 15.67
N PHE A 23 1.80 -15.61 15.74
CA PHE A 23 0.47 -15.06 15.42
C PHE A 23 0.04 -15.40 13.98
N TRP A 24 0.90 -15.13 12.99
CA TRP A 24 0.54 -15.34 11.59
C TRP A 24 0.45 -16.81 11.19
N ARG A 25 1.13 -17.73 11.91
CA ARG A 25 0.90 -19.18 11.74
C ARG A 25 -0.50 -19.59 12.19
N GLU A 26 -0.99 -19.01 13.29
CA GLU A 26 -2.36 -19.25 13.77
C GLU A 26 -3.39 -18.67 12.80
N ILE A 27 -3.18 -17.44 12.33
CA ILE A 27 -4.07 -16.79 11.35
C ILE A 27 -4.11 -17.57 10.03
N ASP A 28 -2.95 -17.99 9.50
CA ASP A 28 -2.89 -18.80 8.29
C ASP A 28 -3.59 -20.16 8.46
N ALA A 29 -3.44 -20.81 9.62
CA ALA A 29 -4.18 -22.04 9.92
C ALA A 29 -5.69 -21.82 9.97
N LEU A 30 -6.15 -20.72 10.57
CA LEU A 30 -7.56 -20.35 10.61
C LEU A 30 -8.10 -20.05 9.21
N ALA A 31 -7.35 -19.29 8.42
CA ALA A 31 -7.69 -18.94 7.05
C ALA A 31 -7.86 -20.20 6.18
N ARG A 32 -6.96 -21.19 6.33
CA ARG A 32 -7.11 -22.52 5.69
C ARG A 32 -8.39 -23.24 6.07
N VAL A 33 -8.75 -23.26 7.36
CA VAL A 33 -9.96 -23.96 7.85
C VAL A 33 -11.22 -23.40 7.19
N TYR A 34 -11.26 -22.07 6.98
CA TYR A 34 -12.41 -21.41 6.37
C TYR A 34 -12.28 -21.21 4.85
N GLY A 35 -11.18 -21.64 4.24
CA GLY A 35 -10.94 -21.49 2.80
C GLY A 35 -10.86 -20.03 2.33
N VAL A 36 -10.41 -19.12 3.20
CA VAL A 36 -10.26 -17.69 2.89
C VAL A 36 -8.79 -17.31 2.74
N LYS A 37 -8.50 -16.32 1.90
CA LYS A 37 -7.18 -15.70 1.81
C LYS A 37 -7.15 -14.42 2.64
N VAL A 38 -6.04 -14.17 3.33
CA VAL A 38 -5.77 -12.92 4.06
C VAL A 38 -4.71 -12.16 3.28
N ALA A 39 -5.06 -10.97 2.81
CA ALA A 39 -4.17 -10.08 2.09
C ALA A 39 -3.67 -8.99 3.07
N ILE A 40 -2.36 -8.91 3.26
CA ILE A 40 -1.71 -7.88 4.06
C ILE A 40 -1.37 -6.72 3.14
N GLU A 41 -1.93 -5.56 3.41
CA GLU A 41 -1.53 -4.32 2.78
C GLU A 41 -0.14 -3.90 3.31
N MET A 42 0.80 -3.71 2.40
CA MET A 42 2.19 -3.37 2.74
C MET A 42 2.30 -1.87 3.02
N ASP A 43 1.95 -1.47 4.23
CA ASP A 43 1.99 -0.07 4.67
C ASP A 43 3.16 0.19 5.65
N PRO A 44 3.95 1.26 5.44
CA PRO A 44 4.93 1.76 6.40
C PRO A 44 4.39 1.94 7.83
N GLN A 45 5.31 1.92 8.79
CA GLN A 45 5.04 1.86 10.24
C GLN A 45 4.59 0.48 10.75
N TYR A 46 4.17 -0.45 9.88
CA TYR A 46 3.98 -1.85 10.24
C TYR A 46 5.27 -2.68 10.08
N LEU A 47 5.25 -3.91 10.62
CA LEU A 47 6.37 -4.85 10.51
C LEU A 47 6.53 -5.40 9.08
N VAL A 48 5.40 -5.55 8.38
CA VAL A 48 5.31 -5.97 6.99
C VAL A 48 4.83 -4.78 6.18
N PHE A 49 5.78 -4.09 5.54
CA PHE A 49 5.53 -2.77 4.92
C PHE A 49 6.07 -2.64 3.50
N ASN A 50 6.69 -3.71 2.98
CA ASN A 50 7.23 -3.76 1.62
C ASN A 50 7.36 -5.21 1.13
N PRO A 51 7.63 -5.45 -0.17
CA PRO A 51 7.67 -6.80 -0.71
C PRO A 51 8.66 -7.74 0.00
N PRO A 52 9.91 -7.34 0.33
CA PRO A 52 10.83 -8.21 1.05
C PRO A 52 10.36 -8.62 2.45
N THR A 53 9.73 -7.70 3.20
CA THR A 53 9.20 -8.01 4.54
C THR A 53 7.98 -8.92 4.46
N LEU A 54 7.12 -8.76 3.46
CA LEU A 54 6.01 -9.69 3.21
C LEU A 54 6.54 -11.09 2.90
N LYS A 55 7.49 -11.21 1.97
CA LYS A 55 8.08 -12.50 1.63
C LYS A 55 8.77 -13.14 2.83
N ARG A 56 9.48 -12.35 3.66
CA ARG A 56 10.06 -12.81 4.92
C ARG A 56 9.00 -13.39 5.87
N LEU A 57 7.83 -12.77 5.97
CA LEU A 57 6.73 -13.31 6.79
C LEU A 57 6.29 -14.67 6.25
N VAL A 58 5.94 -14.74 4.97
CA VAL A 58 5.48 -15.98 4.32
C VAL A 58 6.52 -17.10 4.45
N ASP A 59 7.79 -16.82 4.18
CA ASP A 59 8.88 -17.80 4.26
C ASP A 59 9.07 -18.32 5.70
N LYS A 60 8.99 -17.45 6.72
CA LYS A 60 9.17 -17.86 8.13
C LYS A 60 7.97 -18.64 8.68
N THR A 61 6.76 -18.29 8.26
CA THR A 61 5.54 -18.95 8.73
C THR A 61 5.26 -20.23 7.96
N GLY A 62 5.71 -20.32 6.70
CA GLY A 62 5.26 -21.33 5.75
C GLY A 62 3.83 -21.11 5.28
N ALA A 63 3.35 -19.86 5.34
CA ALA A 63 1.96 -19.52 5.06
C ALA A 63 1.58 -19.83 3.61
N THR A 64 0.33 -20.25 3.42
CA THR A 64 -0.25 -20.53 2.10
C THR A 64 -1.51 -19.72 1.82
N HIS A 65 -2.12 -19.15 2.86
CA HIS A 65 -3.36 -18.36 2.80
C HIS A 65 -3.13 -16.92 3.28
N VAL A 66 -1.88 -16.52 3.50
CA VAL A 66 -1.49 -15.13 3.78
C VAL A 66 -0.62 -14.61 2.63
N GLY A 67 -0.98 -13.46 2.08
CA GLY A 67 -0.32 -12.85 0.92
C GLY A 67 -0.41 -11.33 0.95
N ALA A 68 -0.21 -10.69 -0.20
CA ALA A 68 -0.23 -9.24 -0.38
C ALA A 68 -1.62 -8.76 -0.77
N GLU A 69 -2.03 -7.65 -0.16
CA GLU A 69 -2.82 -6.65 -0.88
C GLU A 69 -1.85 -5.69 -1.56
N MET A 70 -1.89 -5.66 -2.88
CA MET A 70 -1.06 -4.77 -3.69
C MET A 70 -1.73 -3.41 -3.80
N ASP A 71 -1.48 -2.55 -2.81
CA ASP A 71 -1.69 -1.11 -2.90
C ASP A 71 -0.37 -0.43 -3.30
N PRO A 72 -0.29 0.24 -4.46
CA PRO A 72 0.96 0.83 -4.94
C PRO A 72 1.28 2.19 -4.28
N SER A 73 0.34 2.83 -3.59
CA SER A 73 0.50 4.20 -3.06
C SER A 73 1.65 4.28 -2.04
N HIS A 74 1.72 3.32 -1.13
CA HIS A 74 2.78 3.22 -0.13
C HIS A 74 4.13 2.82 -0.72
N LEU A 75 4.13 2.20 -1.92
CA LEU A 75 5.34 1.74 -2.60
C LEU A 75 6.01 2.89 -3.37
N PHE A 76 5.22 3.77 -3.98
CA PHE A 76 5.74 4.88 -4.78
C PHE A 76 6.69 5.78 -3.99
N TRP A 77 6.29 6.23 -2.81
CA TRP A 77 7.14 7.12 -2.01
C TRP A 77 8.32 6.40 -1.34
N GLN A 78 8.26 5.07 -1.21
CA GLN A 78 9.43 4.25 -0.83
C GLN A 78 10.44 4.09 -1.98
N GLY A 79 10.11 4.57 -3.19
CA GLY A 79 10.92 4.37 -4.39
C GLY A 79 10.83 2.96 -4.97
N ILE A 80 9.79 2.22 -4.60
CA ILE A 80 9.52 0.86 -5.09
C ILE A 80 8.68 0.99 -6.35
N ASP A 81 9.10 0.33 -7.45
CA ASP A 81 8.28 0.18 -8.64
C ASP A 81 7.21 -0.91 -8.40
N PRO A 82 5.91 -0.57 -8.38
CA PRO A 82 4.87 -1.55 -8.10
C PRO A 82 4.73 -2.63 -9.17
N VAL A 83 5.05 -2.34 -10.44
CA VAL A 83 4.98 -3.34 -11.51
C VAL A 83 6.03 -4.43 -11.27
N THR A 84 7.27 -4.01 -11.02
CA THR A 84 8.36 -4.93 -10.63
C THR A 84 8.03 -5.68 -9.33
N ALA A 85 7.40 -5.03 -8.35
CA ALA A 85 6.99 -5.66 -7.10
C ALA A 85 5.94 -6.76 -7.30
N ILE A 86 4.94 -6.53 -8.17
CA ILE A 86 3.94 -7.55 -8.55
C ILE A 86 4.64 -8.75 -9.19
N GLU A 87 5.50 -8.50 -10.18
CA GLU A 87 6.21 -9.58 -10.88
C GLU A 87 7.11 -10.40 -9.95
N TRP A 88 7.73 -9.75 -8.96
CA TRP A 88 8.59 -10.41 -7.98
C TRP A 88 7.81 -11.20 -6.91
N LEU A 89 6.68 -10.67 -6.42
CA LEU A 89 5.82 -11.37 -5.47
C LEU A 89 5.03 -12.51 -6.13
N GLY A 90 4.66 -12.34 -7.41
CA GLY A 90 3.95 -13.32 -8.21
C GLY A 90 2.68 -13.82 -7.51
N PRO A 91 2.50 -15.15 -7.33
CA PRO A 91 1.29 -15.73 -6.72
C PRO A 91 0.99 -15.28 -5.29
N LEU A 92 1.90 -14.57 -4.62
CA LEU A 92 1.63 -14.00 -3.31
C LEU A 92 0.73 -12.76 -3.36
N VAL A 93 0.51 -12.14 -4.53
CA VAL A 93 -0.47 -11.06 -4.67
C VAL A 93 -1.88 -11.65 -4.73
N PHE A 94 -2.68 -11.39 -3.70
CA PHE A 94 -4.03 -11.97 -3.54
C PHE A 94 -5.15 -10.97 -3.82
N HIS A 95 -4.87 -9.69 -3.61
CA HIS A 95 -5.81 -8.60 -3.77
C HIS A 95 -5.03 -7.39 -4.30
N ALA A 96 -5.70 -6.46 -4.98
CA ALA A 96 -5.10 -5.21 -5.43
C ALA A 96 -6.01 -4.01 -5.16
N ALA A 97 -5.39 -2.91 -4.74
CA ALA A 97 -6.00 -1.60 -4.65
C ALA A 97 -5.33 -0.67 -5.67
N ALA A 98 -6.12 0.16 -6.32
CA ALA A 98 -5.66 1.25 -7.15
C ALA A 98 -5.76 2.55 -6.33
N LYS A 99 -4.61 2.94 -5.78
CA LYS A 99 -4.40 4.17 -5.04
C LYS A 99 -3.11 4.83 -5.54
N ASP A 100 -3.13 6.13 -5.76
CA ASP A 100 -2.04 6.83 -6.45
C ASP A 100 -1.31 7.77 -5.50
N THR A 101 -0.06 8.06 -5.82
CA THR A 101 0.79 8.97 -5.04
C THR A 101 1.58 9.83 -5.99
N ARG A 102 1.54 11.14 -5.73
CA ARG A 102 2.34 12.12 -6.45
C ARG A 102 3.50 12.53 -5.57
N ILE A 103 4.74 12.38 -6.06
CA ILE A 103 5.92 12.95 -5.42
C ILE A 103 6.08 14.40 -5.90
N ASN A 104 6.04 15.35 -4.98
CA ASN A 104 6.11 16.78 -5.29
C ASN A 104 7.58 17.26 -5.32
N ASP A 105 7.85 18.40 -5.97
CA ASP A 105 9.20 18.96 -6.06
C ASP A 105 9.82 19.26 -4.68
N ASN A 106 8.96 19.61 -3.71
CA ASN A 106 9.31 19.85 -2.31
C ASN A 106 9.96 18.65 -1.63
N CYS A 107 9.75 17.42 -2.13
CA CYS A 107 10.42 16.22 -1.63
C CYS A 107 11.95 16.33 -1.69
N LYS A 108 12.51 17.16 -2.59
CA LYS A 108 13.96 17.43 -2.67
C LYS A 108 14.52 18.13 -1.44
N ILE A 109 13.67 18.83 -0.68
CA ILE A 109 14.05 19.58 0.52
C ILE A 109 13.69 18.77 1.77
N TYR A 110 12.45 18.31 1.83
CA TYR A 110 11.87 17.71 3.04
C TYR A 110 12.02 16.18 3.11
N GLY A 111 12.31 15.54 1.98
CA GLY A 111 12.39 14.09 1.87
C GLY A 111 11.02 13.40 1.95
N VAL A 112 11.03 12.06 1.83
CA VAL A 112 9.80 11.25 1.87
C VAL A 112 9.27 11.01 3.29
N LEU A 113 10.12 11.19 4.31
CA LEU A 113 9.79 11.07 5.73
C LEU A 113 9.49 12.44 6.35
N ASP A 114 8.59 13.19 5.71
CA ASP A 114 8.18 14.53 6.14
C ASP A 114 7.41 14.48 7.48
N GLU A 115 7.86 15.22 8.49
CA GLU A 115 7.24 15.22 9.83
C GLU A 115 6.30 16.40 10.10
N ARG A 116 6.06 17.27 9.11
CA ARG A 116 5.37 18.56 9.28
C ARG A 116 3.83 18.45 9.33
N PHE A 117 3.29 17.24 9.40
CA PHE A 117 1.86 16.99 9.54
C PHE A 117 1.34 17.56 10.86
N THR A 118 0.14 18.14 10.83
CA THR A 118 -0.48 18.78 12.02
C THR A 118 -1.86 18.22 12.32
N ARG A 119 -2.44 18.54 13.48
CA ARG A 119 -3.79 18.07 13.83
C ARG A 119 -4.86 18.88 13.11
N ILE A 120 -5.90 18.22 12.62
CA ILE A 120 -7.14 18.90 12.23
C ILE A 120 -7.90 19.28 13.51
N PRO A 121 -8.37 20.54 13.67
CA PRO A 121 -9.20 20.94 14.81
C PRO A 121 -10.44 20.06 14.98
N LEU A 122 -10.77 19.65 16.21
CA LEU A 122 -11.88 18.71 16.47
C LEU A 122 -13.26 19.27 16.08
N ASP A 123 -13.43 20.59 16.11
CA ASP A 123 -14.64 21.29 15.64
C ASP A 123 -14.83 21.20 14.12
N ARG A 124 -13.82 20.75 13.38
CA ARG A 124 -13.89 20.41 11.95
C ARG A 124 -14.26 18.95 11.70
N ASN A 125 -14.57 18.18 12.75
CA ASN A 125 -15.00 16.78 12.69
C ASN A 125 -14.09 15.89 11.81
N PRO A 126 -12.78 15.79 12.13
CA PRO A 126 -11.85 15.00 11.33
C PRO A 126 -12.20 13.51 11.35
N THR A 127 -11.87 12.81 10.26
CA THR A 127 -12.09 11.36 10.12
C THR A 127 -11.38 10.59 11.22
N GLY A 128 -12.12 9.76 11.96
CA GLY A 128 -11.59 8.92 13.03
C GLY A 128 -10.86 7.67 12.52
N LEU A 129 -9.73 7.34 13.14
CA LEU A 129 -8.92 6.15 12.86
C LEU A 129 -8.99 5.13 14.03
N GLY A 130 -10.01 5.24 14.87
CA GLY A 130 -10.20 4.40 16.05
C GLY A 130 -9.70 5.02 17.36
N GLY A 131 -10.40 4.72 18.45
CA GLY A 131 -10.11 5.29 19.76
C GLY A 131 -10.16 6.81 19.76
N LYS A 132 -9.04 7.46 20.14
CA LYS A 132 -8.88 8.93 20.17
C LYS A 132 -8.17 9.51 18.94
N HIS A 133 -7.86 8.68 17.96
CA HIS A 133 -7.01 9.04 16.82
C HIS A 133 -7.85 9.48 15.63
N VAL A 134 -7.37 10.49 14.90
CA VAL A 134 -8.02 11.08 13.72
C VAL A 134 -6.95 11.36 12.66
N VAL A 135 -7.36 11.51 11.41
CA VAL A 135 -6.46 11.87 10.29
C VAL A 135 -5.78 13.23 10.52
N ASN A 136 -4.56 13.36 10.01
CA ASN A 136 -3.78 14.59 10.12
C ASN A 136 -4.11 15.59 8.99
N LYS A 137 -3.83 16.86 9.24
CA LYS A 137 -3.75 17.91 8.22
C LYS A 137 -2.38 17.80 7.54
N TRP A 138 -2.41 17.71 6.21
CA TRP A 138 -1.22 17.75 5.35
C TRP A 138 -0.54 19.14 5.40
N PRO A 139 0.80 19.21 5.27
CA PRO A 139 1.48 20.47 4.97
C PRO A 139 0.95 21.07 3.67
N GLU A 140 0.88 22.41 3.57
CA GLU A 140 0.42 23.08 2.35
C GLU A 140 1.40 22.89 1.18
N ASP A 141 2.67 22.70 1.50
CA ASP A 141 3.78 22.40 0.58
C ASP A 141 4.32 20.98 0.83
N SER A 142 3.43 20.00 0.85
CA SER A 142 3.73 18.59 1.11
C SER A 142 4.81 18.04 0.17
N SER A 143 5.59 17.09 0.69
CA SER A 143 6.63 16.38 -0.06
C SER A 143 6.04 15.42 -1.09
N TRP A 144 4.90 14.85 -0.78
CA TRP A 144 4.13 13.94 -1.62
C TRP A 144 2.67 13.99 -1.15
N ASP A 145 1.74 13.58 -2.00
CA ASP A 145 0.32 13.49 -1.68
C ASP A 145 -0.25 12.16 -2.17
N PHE A 146 -1.21 11.60 -1.42
CA PHE A 146 -2.18 10.69 -2.02
C PHE A 146 -3.12 11.49 -2.92
N VAL A 147 -3.33 10.97 -4.13
CA VAL A 147 -4.14 11.63 -5.16
C VAL A 147 -5.01 10.61 -5.88
N ALA A 148 -6.06 11.09 -6.56
CA ALA A 148 -6.87 10.21 -7.40
C ALA A 148 -6.03 9.53 -8.49
N VAL A 149 -6.35 8.27 -8.78
CA VAL A 149 -5.69 7.46 -9.80
C VAL A 149 -5.65 8.16 -11.16
N GLY A 150 -4.44 8.38 -11.68
CA GLY A 150 -4.20 9.12 -12.92
C GLY A 150 -3.58 10.50 -12.70
N ARG A 151 -3.47 10.95 -11.44
CA ARG A 151 -2.91 12.26 -11.10
C ARG A 151 -1.48 12.19 -10.58
N GLY A 152 -1.05 11.03 -10.06
CA GLY A 152 0.34 10.76 -9.72
C GLY A 152 1.06 10.07 -10.87
N HIS A 153 0.41 9.06 -11.46
CA HIS A 153 0.94 8.26 -12.55
C HIS A 153 -0.04 8.17 -13.72
N ASP A 154 0.50 8.12 -14.94
CA ASP A 154 -0.29 8.18 -16.17
C ASP A 154 -0.99 6.87 -16.54
N VAL A 155 -1.87 6.94 -17.55
CA VAL A 155 -2.58 5.76 -18.09
C VAL A 155 -1.61 4.66 -18.51
N ALA A 156 -0.45 5.01 -19.06
CA ALA A 156 0.53 4.02 -19.51
C ALA A 156 1.12 3.21 -18.33
N PHE A 157 1.40 3.86 -17.20
CA PHE A 157 1.76 3.17 -15.97
C PHE A 157 0.64 2.23 -15.50
N TRP A 158 -0.59 2.75 -15.39
CA TRP A 158 -1.71 1.96 -14.91
C TRP A 158 -2.03 0.77 -15.84
N SER A 159 -1.82 0.89 -17.15
CA SER A 159 -1.90 -0.24 -18.08
C SER A 159 -0.90 -1.34 -17.74
N ARG A 160 0.37 -0.99 -17.46
CA ARG A 160 1.39 -1.98 -17.07
C ARG A 160 1.07 -2.62 -15.73
N PHE A 161 0.57 -1.84 -14.77
CA PHE A 161 0.13 -2.34 -13.46
C PHE A 161 -1.00 -3.37 -13.61
N LEU A 162 -2.05 -3.03 -14.36
CA LEU A 162 -3.16 -3.96 -14.63
C LEU A 162 -2.70 -5.22 -15.36
N SER A 163 -1.84 -5.09 -16.38
CA SER A 163 -1.28 -6.26 -17.08
C SER A 163 -0.41 -7.14 -16.18
N ALA A 164 0.32 -6.57 -15.21
CA ALA A 164 1.10 -7.35 -14.27
C ALA A 164 0.20 -8.15 -13.32
N LEU A 165 -0.89 -7.55 -12.84
CA LEU A 165 -1.88 -8.24 -12.01
C LEU A 165 -2.59 -9.35 -12.78
N GLU A 166 -3.01 -9.10 -14.02
CA GLU A 166 -3.68 -10.09 -14.88
C GLU A 166 -2.80 -11.33 -15.13
N LYS A 167 -1.47 -11.16 -15.22
CA LYS A 167 -0.52 -12.28 -15.32
C LYS A 167 -0.46 -13.11 -14.04
N VAL A 168 -0.72 -12.52 -12.88
CA VAL A 168 -0.77 -13.24 -11.59
C VAL A 168 -2.10 -13.97 -11.44
N ASP A 169 -3.20 -13.25 -11.66
CA ASP A 169 -4.56 -13.78 -11.62
C ASP A 169 -5.44 -12.99 -12.61
N PRO A 170 -5.92 -13.60 -13.71
CA PRO A 170 -6.72 -12.91 -14.72
C PRO A 170 -8.10 -12.48 -14.19
N ASP A 171 -8.55 -13.03 -13.06
CA ASP A 171 -9.82 -12.69 -12.42
C ASP A 171 -9.64 -11.70 -11.26
N MET A 172 -8.45 -11.14 -11.07
CA MET A 172 -8.16 -10.24 -9.95
C MET A 172 -9.00 -8.95 -10.02
N ALA A 173 -9.76 -8.69 -8.97
CA ALA A 173 -10.42 -7.41 -8.79
C ALA A 173 -9.37 -6.33 -8.45
N VAL A 174 -9.52 -5.15 -9.07
CA VAL A 174 -8.71 -3.96 -8.78
C VAL A 174 -9.63 -2.91 -8.20
N ASN A 175 -9.54 -2.73 -6.88
CA ASN A 175 -10.46 -1.88 -6.12
C ASN A 175 -9.94 -0.45 -6.08
N ILE A 176 -10.78 0.55 -6.34
CA ILE A 176 -10.35 1.94 -6.19
C ILE A 176 -10.38 2.30 -4.70
N GLU A 177 -9.21 2.54 -4.13
CA GLU A 177 -9.10 3.17 -2.81
C GLU A 177 -8.81 4.65 -3.01
N HIS A 178 -9.84 5.48 -2.83
CA HIS A 178 -9.75 6.89 -3.13
C HIS A 178 -9.30 7.71 -1.92
N GLU A 179 -8.18 8.41 -2.08
CA GLU A 179 -7.70 9.43 -1.17
C GLU A 179 -7.09 10.58 -1.99
N ASP A 180 -7.63 11.79 -1.83
CA ASP A 180 -7.15 13.01 -2.47
C ASP A 180 -7.67 14.21 -1.67
N VAL A 181 -6.79 15.14 -1.29
CA VAL A 181 -7.19 16.35 -0.54
C VAL A 181 -7.68 17.48 -1.46
N GLU A 182 -7.46 17.36 -2.76
CA GLU A 182 -7.80 18.38 -3.76
C GLU A 182 -9.13 18.08 -4.46
N LEU A 183 -9.58 16.82 -4.45
CA LEU A 183 -10.85 16.40 -5.08
C LEU A 183 -11.85 15.88 -4.05
N GLY A 184 -13.14 16.09 -4.34
CA GLY A 184 -14.21 15.46 -3.57
C GLY A 184 -14.33 13.96 -3.88
N GLN A 185 -14.91 13.19 -2.95
CA GLN A 185 -15.03 11.73 -3.06
C GLN A 185 -15.59 11.23 -4.41
N LEU A 186 -16.71 11.80 -4.87
CA LEU A 186 -17.35 11.37 -6.13
C LEU A 186 -16.54 11.78 -7.36
N GLU A 187 -15.94 12.97 -7.34
CA GLU A 187 -15.12 13.48 -8.44
C GLU A 187 -13.85 12.65 -8.59
N GLY A 188 -13.14 12.39 -7.48
CA GLY A 188 -11.95 11.57 -7.48
C GLY A 188 -12.22 10.13 -7.89
N LEU A 189 -13.35 9.53 -7.48
CA LEU A 189 -13.77 8.22 -7.96
C LEU A 189 -14.05 8.20 -9.48
N GLN A 190 -14.68 9.25 -10.02
CA GLN A 190 -14.91 9.38 -11.47
C GLN A 190 -13.60 9.48 -12.25
N VAL A 191 -12.65 10.28 -11.76
CA VAL A 191 -11.31 10.40 -12.34
C VAL A 191 -10.60 9.05 -12.31
N ALA A 192 -10.53 8.40 -11.15
CA ALA A 192 -9.88 7.11 -10.97
C ALA A 192 -10.47 6.02 -11.89
N ALA A 193 -11.80 5.91 -11.92
CA ALA A 193 -12.49 4.94 -12.77
C ALA A 193 -12.27 5.23 -14.27
N GLY A 194 -12.21 6.51 -14.66
CA GLY A 194 -11.89 6.93 -16.03
C GLY A 194 -10.49 6.47 -16.44
N THR A 195 -9.49 6.76 -15.61
CA THR A 195 -8.10 6.36 -15.82
C THR A 195 -7.97 4.85 -15.95
N LEU A 196 -8.55 4.06 -15.03
CA LEU A 196 -8.44 2.60 -15.05
C LEU A 196 -9.15 1.98 -16.26
N LYS A 197 -10.29 2.52 -16.69
CA LYS A 197 -10.98 2.06 -17.93
C LYS A 197 -10.15 2.34 -19.17
N ALA A 198 -9.51 3.52 -19.24
CA ALA A 198 -8.61 3.86 -20.34
C ALA A 198 -7.38 2.94 -20.33
N ALA A 199 -6.79 2.70 -19.15
CA ALA A 199 -5.65 1.82 -18.97
C ALA A 199 -5.95 0.38 -19.40
N ASN A 200 -7.11 -0.17 -19.02
CA ASN A 200 -7.56 -1.51 -19.39
C ASN A 200 -7.92 -1.63 -20.88
N SER A 201 -8.32 -0.53 -21.53
CA SER A 201 -8.60 -0.55 -22.97
C SER A 201 -7.31 -0.54 -23.79
N ALA A 202 -6.24 0.05 -23.27
CA ALA A 202 -4.92 0.09 -23.91
C ALA A 202 -4.14 -1.24 -23.83
N THR A 203 -4.52 -2.16 -22.93
CA THR A 203 -3.91 -3.49 -22.80
C THR A 203 -4.55 -4.55 -23.71
N VAL A 204 -5.76 -4.29 -24.21
CA VAL A 204 -6.56 -5.21 -25.05
C VAL A 204 -6.38 -4.93 -26.56
N GLY A 205 -5.55 -3.96 -26.94
CA GLY A 205 -5.21 -3.63 -28.34
C GLY A 205 -3.82 -4.12 -28.73
#